data_AF-A0A836WS93-F1
#
_entry.id   AF-A0A836WS93-F1
#
_cell.length_a   1.000
_cell.length_b   1.000
_cell.length_c   1.000
_cell.angle_alpha   90.00
_cell.angle_beta   90.00
_cell.angle_gamma   90.00
#
_symmetry.space_group_name_H-M   'P 1'
#
loop_
_entity.id
_entity.type
_entity.pdbx_description
1 polymer ?
#
loop_
_entity_poly.entity_id
_entity_poly.type
_entity_poly.pdbx_seq_one_letter_code
_entity_poly.pdbx_strand_id
1 'polypeptide(L)' 'MNAQIISSESKEISISMKNADIGILYVIQHELLKQSNVDFAGVILKHPLTDEIWMKVNSSTKP' A
#
# COMPACT_ATOMS: atom_id res chain seq x y z
N MET A 1 -0.58 -5.04 -13.56
CA MET A 1 -0.11 -4.80 -12.18
C MET A 1 0.92 -5.86 -11.80
N ASN A 2 2.14 -5.44 -11.49
CA ASN A 2 3.16 -6.30 -10.88
C ASN A 2 3.41 -5.79 -9.45
N ALA A 3 3.13 -6.60 -8.44
CA ALA A 3 3.25 -6.25 -7.03
C ALA A 3 4.37 -7.06 -6.37
N GLN A 4 5.21 -6.39 -5.60
CA GLN A 4 6.32 -7.01 -4.88
C GLN A 4 6.33 -6.51 -3.43
N ILE A 5 6.63 -7.43 -2.50
CA ILE A 5 6.81 -7.07 -1.09
C ILE A 5 8.21 -6.48 -0.94
N ILE A 6 8.30 -5.25 -0.47
CA ILE A 6 9.57 -4.58 -0.13
C ILE A 6 9.98 -5.00 1.29
N SER A 7 9.03 -4.92 2.22
CA SER A 7 9.23 -5.30 3.62
C SER A 7 7.93 -5.83 4.21
N SER A 8 8.08 -6.78 5.15
CA SER A 8 6.99 -7.34 5.92
C SER A 8 7.46 -7.48 7.36
N GLU A 9 6.97 -6.61 8.22
CA GLU A 9 7.21 -6.63 9.66
C GLU A 9 5.93 -7.05 10.40
N SER A 10 6.03 -7.24 11.71
CA SER A 10 4.93 -7.78 12.53
C SER A 10 3.65 -6.94 12.53
N LYS A 11 3.64 -5.71 12.03
CA LYS A 11 2.47 -4.81 11.97
C LYS A 11 2.49 -3.90 10.75
N GLU A 12 3.45 -4.09 9.86
CA GLU A 12 3.67 -3.19 8.74
C GLU A 12 4.04 -3.99 7.51
N ILE A 13 3.38 -3.68 6.40
CA ILE A 13 3.74 -4.21 5.10
C ILE A 13 3.94 -3.05 4.13
N SER A 14 5.04 -3.12 3.37
CA SER A 14 5.35 -2.20 2.28
C SER A 14 5.38 -2.98 0.97
N ILE A 15 4.54 -2.56 0.03
CA ILE A 15 4.34 -3.22 -1.26
C ILE A 15 4.73 -2.21 -2.35
N SER A 16 5.64 -2.58 -3.25
CA SER A 16 5.84 -1.85 -4.50
C SER A 16 4.94 -2.41 -5.59
N MET A 17 4.39 -1.53 -6.41
CA MET A 17 3.56 -1.87 -7.55
C MET A 17 4.04 -1.11 -8.78
N LYS A 18 4.20 -1.84 -9.88
CA LYS A 18 4.48 -1.31 -11.21
C LYS A 18 3.30 -1.54 -12.15
N ASN A 19 3.09 -0.61 -13.08
CA ASN A 19 1.97 -0.64 -14.04
C ASN A 19 0.62 -0.80 -13.33
N ALA A 20 0.43 -0.03 -12.25
CA ALA A 20 -0.82 0.04 -11.49
C ALA A 20 -1.38 1.46 -11.61
N ASP A 21 -2.69 1.57 -11.73
CA ASP A 21 -3.36 2.87 -11.74
C ASP A 21 -3.47 3.42 -10.31
N ILE A 22 -3.05 4.66 -10.10
CA ILE A 22 -3.06 5.29 -8.77
C ILE A 22 -4.49 5.43 -8.21
N GLY A 23 -5.50 5.60 -9.07
CA GLY A 23 -6.91 5.65 -8.70
C GLY A 23 -7.37 4.34 -8.06
N ILE A 24 -6.94 3.19 -8.58
CA ILE A 24 -7.22 1.88 -7.97
C ILE A 24 -6.60 1.82 -6.56
N LEU A 25 -5.39 2.34 -6.38
CA LEU A 25 -4.71 2.33 -5.08
C LEU A 25 -5.41 3.22 -4.06
N TYR A 26 -6.01 4.34 -4.49
CA TYR A 26 -6.86 5.17 -3.63
C TYR A 26 -8.14 4.44 -3.20
N VAL A 27 -8.74 3.63 -4.08
CA VAL A 27 -9.88 2.79 -3.70
C VAL A 27 -9.47 1.75 -2.67
N ILE A 28 -8.34 1.07 -2.88
CA ILE A 28 -7.81 0.08 -1.92
C ILE A 28 -7.50 0.77 -0.58
N GLN A 29 -6.85 1.94 -0.59
CA GLN A 29 -6.59 2.74 0.60
C GLN A 29 -7.90 3.04 1.35
N HIS A 30 -8.91 3.52 0.63
CA HIS A 30 -10.22 3.85 1.21
C HIS A 30 -10.89 2.63 1.87
N GLU A 31 -10.86 1.47 1.23
CA GLU A 31 -11.44 0.24 1.80
C GLU A 31 -10.65 -0.29 2.99
N LEU A 32 -9.31 -0.20 2.96
CA LEU A 32 -8.47 -0.60 4.09
C LEU A 32 -8.69 0.28 5.33
N LEU A 33 -8.83 1.60 5.14
CA LEU A 33 -9.10 2.53 6.25
C LEU A 33 -10.47 2.35 6.90
N LYS A 34 -11.40 1.60 6.28
CA LYS A 34 -12.67 1.22 6.92
C LYS A 34 -12.51 0.08 7.92
N GLN A 35 -11.43 -0.69 7.84
CA GLN A 35 -11.20 -1.82 8.72
C GLN A 35 -10.70 -1.33 10.08
N SER A 36 -11.31 -1.80 11.17
CA SER A 36 -10.97 -1.36 12.53
C SER A 36 -9.58 -1.79 13.02
N ASN A 37 -8.94 -2.73 12.33
CA ASN A 37 -7.61 -3.25 12.64
C ASN A 37 -6.50 -2.63 11.77
N VAL A 38 -6.82 -1.65 10.93
CA VAL A 38 -5.86 -0.91 10.10
C VAL A 38 -5.67 0.46 10.74
N ASP A 39 -4.47 0.70 11.25
CA ASP A 39 -4.12 1.99 11.87
C ASP A 39 -3.73 3.02 10.80
N PHE A 40 -3.16 2.55 9.69
CA PHE A 40 -2.70 3.40 8.60
C PHE A 40 -2.69 2.66 7.26
N ALA A 41 -3.12 3.34 6.19
CA ALA A 41 -2.88 2.93 4.82
C ALA A 41 -2.49 4.16 4.00
N GLY A 42 -1.34 4.12 3.33
CA GLY A 42 -0.79 5.23 2.56
C GLY A 42 -0.26 4.78 1.20
N VAL A 43 -0.43 5.63 0.20
CA VAL A 43 0.09 5.45 -1.17
C VAL A 43 1.16 6.50 -1.42
N ILE A 44 2.32 6.06 -1.93
CA ILE A 44 3.50 6.89 -2.18
C ILE A 44 3.89 6.72 -3.64
N LEU A 45 3.71 7.74 -4.45
CA LEU A 45 4.24 7.80 -5.81
C LEU A 45 5.73 8.18 -5.74
N LYS A 46 6.64 7.26 -6.10
CA LYS A 46 8.08 7.54 -6.01
C LYS A 46 8.52 8.58 -7.03
N HIS A 47 8.27 8.33 -8.31
CA HIS A 47 8.53 9.25 -9.39
C HIS A 47 7.50 9.04 -10.51
N PRO A 48 6.83 10.09 -11.02
CA PRO A 48 5.80 9.93 -12.07
C PRO A 48 6.32 9.27 -13.35
N LEU A 49 7.62 9.37 -13.65
CA LEU A 49 8.23 8.80 -14.85
C LEU A 49 8.61 7.31 -14.73
N THR A 50 8.60 6.72 -13.53
CA THR A 50 9.03 5.32 -13.33
C THR A 50 7.85 4.36 -13.13
N ASP A 51 6.61 4.88 -13.13
CA ASP A 51 5.37 4.13 -12.88
C ASP A 51 5.44 3.21 -11.66
N GLU A 52 6.24 3.62 -10.66
CA GLU A 52 6.47 2.87 -9.45
C GLU A 52 5.74 3.54 -8.29
N ILE A 53 4.79 2.81 -7.74
CA ILE A 53 3.95 3.25 -6.64
C ILE A 53 4.17 2.31 -5.47
N TRP A 54 4.38 2.87 -4.29
CA TRP A 54 4.50 2.13 -3.07
C TRP A 54 3.22 2.27 -2.26
N MET A 55 2.81 1.20 -1.60
CA MET A 55 1.74 1.21 -0.63
C MET A 55 2.27 0.70 0.69
N LYS A 56 1.99 1.45 1.75
CA LYS A 56 2.37 1.10 3.12
C LYS A 56 1.10 0.95 3.94
N VAL A 57 0.96 -0.19 4.60
CA VAL A 57 -0.17 -0.50 5.47
C VAL A 57 0.37 -0.87 6.84
N ASN A 58 -0.19 -0.27 7.88
CA ASN A 58 0.09 -0.59 9.27
C ASN A 58 -1.19 -1.09 9.95
N SER A 59 -1.09 -2.19 10.68
CA SER A 59 -2.21 -2.83 11.37
C SER A 59 -1.98 -2.87 12.87
N SER A 60 -3.05 -2.66 13.63
CA SER A 60 -3.03 -2.73 15.10
C SER A 60 -2.77 -4.16 15.58
N THR A 61 -3.19 -5.15 14.79
CA THR A 61 -2.98 -6.59 14.99
C THR A 61 -1.85 -7.11 14.10
N LYS A 62 -1.24 -8.25 14.47
CA LYS A 62 -0.27 -8.90 13.57
C LYS A 62 -0.97 -9.26 12.23
N PRO A 63 -0.31 -9.06 11.08
CA PRO A 63 -0.84 -9.47 9.78
C PRO A 63 -0.94 -10.99 9.67
#